data_AF-A0A7C7J4F0-F1
#
_entry.id   AF-A0A7C7J4F0-F1
#
_cell.length_a   1.000
_cell.length_b   1.000
_cell.length_c   1.000
_cell.angle_alpha   90.00
_cell.angle_beta   90.00
_cell.angle_gamma   90.00
#
_symmetry.space_group_name_H-M   'P 1'
#
loop_
_entity.id
_entity.type
_entity.pdbx_description
1 polymer ?
#
loop_
_entity_poly.entity_id
_entity_poly.type
_entity_poly.pdbx_seq_one_letter_code
_entity_poly.pdbx_strand_id
1 'polypeptide(L)'
;MNWKSCCTNWAFCFAWLVIGTCSLGQVHAEDIAYENSEIWIESAAGQHHFVVEIANTHTQRQRGLMFRRELPRNTGMLFNFGKETRLAMWMKNTFIPLDMLFVNKHGTIHRIVENTTPLSLKTIPAGAPTMVVIEFNAGVTRQSGIRPGDRVIHKIFDVD
;
A
#
# COMPACT_ATOMS: atom_id res chain seq x y z
N MET A 1 -11.38 0.44 82.40
CA MET A 1 -12.82 0.47 82.09
C MET A 1 -13.30 1.91 82.24
N ASN A 2 -13.81 2.49 81.15
CA ASN A 2 -14.41 3.82 81.00
C ASN A 2 -13.59 5.08 81.38
N TRP A 3 -13.18 5.82 80.34
CA TRP A 3 -12.94 7.26 80.41
C TRP A 3 -13.52 7.92 79.16
N LYS A 4 -14.38 8.91 79.38
CA LYS A 4 -15.07 9.69 78.35
C LYS A 4 -14.13 10.74 77.74
N SER A 5 -14.29 10.95 76.44
CA SER A 5 -14.20 12.21 75.70
C SER A 5 -13.19 13.27 76.16
N CYS A 6 -12.22 13.59 75.30
CA CYS A 6 -11.83 14.99 75.12
C CYS A 6 -11.45 15.33 73.68
N CYS A 7 -11.87 16.53 73.29
CA CYS A 7 -11.13 17.44 72.42
C CYS A 7 -11.17 17.10 70.91
N THR A 8 -12.15 17.62 70.16
CA THR A 8 -12.11 18.88 69.40
C THR A 8 -11.27 18.80 68.11
N ASN A 9 -12.00 18.62 67.00
CA ASN A 9 -11.91 19.36 65.74
C ASN A 9 -10.50 19.79 65.24
N TRP A 10 -9.93 19.01 64.33
CA TRP A 10 -9.19 19.57 63.18
C TRP A 10 -9.52 18.78 61.92
N ALA A 11 -10.30 19.42 61.06
CA ALA A 11 -10.30 19.15 59.64
C ALA A 11 -8.85 19.26 59.11
N PHE A 12 -8.44 18.37 58.20
CA PHE A 12 -7.87 18.74 56.90
C PHE A 12 -7.52 17.49 56.09
N CYS A 13 -8.28 17.34 55.00
CA CYS A 13 -7.83 16.93 53.66
C CYS A 13 -6.98 15.66 53.52
N PHE A 14 -7.70 14.58 53.22
CA PHE A 14 -7.46 13.68 52.09
C PHE A 14 -6.02 13.62 51.55
N ALA A 15 -5.30 12.59 51.98
CA ALA A 15 -4.22 12.02 51.19
C ALA A 15 -4.83 11.32 49.95
N TRP A 16 -5.04 12.06 48.86
CA TRP A 16 -5.25 11.43 47.55
C TRP A 16 -3.89 11.00 47.01
N LEU A 17 -3.65 9.71 47.10
CA LEU A 17 -2.62 9.00 46.37
C LEU A 17 -2.77 9.38 44.88
N VAL A 18 -1.83 10.15 44.34
CA VAL A 18 -1.78 10.44 42.89
C VAL A 18 -1.39 9.14 42.20
N ILE A 19 -2.39 8.33 41.85
CA ILE A 19 -2.23 7.23 40.90
C ILE A 19 -1.97 7.91 39.56
N GLY A 20 -0.69 8.05 39.21
CA GLY A 20 -0.28 8.43 37.88
C GLY A 20 -0.80 7.39 36.90
N THR A 21 -1.90 7.70 36.22
CA THR A 21 -2.35 6.94 35.06
C THR A 21 -1.30 7.12 33.97
N CYS A 22 -0.38 6.16 33.89
CA CYS A 22 0.42 5.97 32.69
C CYS A 22 -0.55 5.59 31.59
N SER A 23 -0.94 6.58 30.77
CA SER A 23 -1.70 6.32 29.55
C SER A 23 -0.82 5.49 28.63
N LEU A 24 -0.99 4.17 28.67
CA LEU A 24 -0.49 3.29 27.63
C LEU A 24 -1.16 3.77 26.34
N GLY A 25 -0.40 4.50 25.51
CA GLY A 25 -0.84 4.89 24.18
C GLY A 25 -1.26 3.63 23.43
N GLN A 26 -2.55 3.51 23.16
CA GLN A 26 -3.07 2.42 22.34
C GLN A 26 -2.55 2.64 20.92
N VAL A 27 -1.54 1.86 20.54
CA VAL A 27 -1.08 1.81 19.15
C VAL A 27 -2.11 0.97 18.39
N HIS A 28 -3.12 1.63 17.84
CA HIS A 28 -4.04 0.99 16.92
C HIS A 28 -3.30 0.70 15.60
N ALA A 29 -3.43 -0.53 15.09
CA ALA A 29 -3.03 -0.83 13.73
C ALA A 29 -3.97 -0.05 12.80
N GLU A 30 -3.45 1.01 12.20
CA GLU A 30 -4.22 1.85 11.30
C GLU A 30 -4.46 1.08 9.99
N ASP A 31 -5.72 0.83 9.66
CA ASP A 31 -6.09 0.23 8.37
C ASP A 31 -5.66 1.19 7.26
N ILE A 32 -4.73 0.75 6.41
CA ILE A 32 -4.24 1.57 5.30
C ILE A 32 -5.34 1.66 4.25
N ALA A 33 -5.95 2.85 4.12
CA ALA A 33 -6.91 3.15 3.07
C ALA A 33 -6.20 3.46 1.74
N TYR A 34 -6.84 3.10 0.63
CA TYR A 34 -6.39 3.38 -0.73
C TYR A 34 -7.50 4.09 -1.52
N GLU A 35 -7.13 5.04 -2.39
CA GLU A 35 -8.04 5.60 -3.40
C GLU A 35 -8.18 4.59 -4.55
N ASN A 36 -9.41 4.37 -5.05
CA ASN A 36 -9.61 3.61 -6.28
C ASN A 36 -9.60 4.55 -7.48
N SER A 37 -8.99 4.12 -8.58
CA SER A 37 -9.00 4.86 -9.84
C SER A 37 -9.14 3.92 -11.03
N GLU A 38 -9.72 4.43 -12.10
CA GLU A 38 -9.85 3.69 -13.36
C GLU A 38 -8.65 3.96 -14.25
N ILE A 39 -8.11 2.91 -14.86
CA ILE A 39 -7.04 3.02 -15.85
C ILE A 39 -7.41 2.24 -17.11
N TRP A 40 -6.84 2.68 -18.23
CA TRP A 40 -6.90 1.96 -19.49
C TRP A 40 -5.50 1.58 -19.93
N ILE A 41 -5.34 0.39 -20.48
CA ILE A 41 -4.09 -0.04 -21.13
C ILE A 41 -4.39 -0.24 -22.62
N GLU A 42 -3.72 0.55 -23.46
CA GLU A 42 -3.77 0.46 -24.91
C GLU A 42 -2.68 -0.50 -25.39
N SER A 43 -3.12 -1.61 -25.99
CA SER A 43 -2.26 -2.63 -26.58
C SER A 43 -2.62 -2.87 -28.04
N ALA A 44 -1.78 -3.61 -28.77
CA ALA A 44 -2.11 -4.07 -30.12
C ALA A 44 -3.37 -4.96 -30.17
N ALA A 45 -3.75 -5.60 -29.06
CA ALA A 45 -4.96 -6.42 -28.96
C ALA A 45 -6.24 -5.61 -28.65
N GLY A 46 -6.11 -4.30 -28.37
CA GLY A 46 -7.22 -3.43 -28.01
C GLY A 46 -6.97 -2.67 -26.70
N GLN A 47 -8.03 -2.00 -26.23
CA GLN A 47 -8.05 -1.28 -24.96
C GLN A 47 -8.58 -2.17 -23.83
N HIS A 48 -7.88 -2.15 -22.69
CA HIS A 48 -8.22 -2.95 -21.51
C HIS A 48 -8.50 -2.06 -20.32
N HIS A 49 -9.66 -2.22 -19.71
CA HIS A 49 -10.09 -1.45 -18.53
C HIS A 49 -9.77 -2.18 -17.23
N PHE A 50 -9.24 -1.44 -16.26
CA PHE A 50 -8.96 -1.94 -14.92
C PHE A 50 -9.31 -0.89 -13.87
N VAL A 51 -9.69 -1.37 -12.67
CA VAL A 51 -9.80 -0.54 -11.47
C VAL A 51 -8.59 -0.81 -10.58
N VAL A 52 -7.86 0.23 -10.20
CA VAL A 52 -6.65 0.09 -9.39
C VAL A 52 -6.76 0.85 -8.08
N GLU A 53 -6.25 0.25 -7.02
CA GLU A 53 -5.96 0.98 -5.78
C GLU A 53 -4.65 1.74 -5.93
N ILE A 54 -4.65 3.02 -5.55
CA ILE A 54 -3.49 3.90 -5.68
C ILE A 54 -2.66 3.90 -4.38
N ALA A 55 -1.44 3.38 -4.46
CA ALA A 55 -0.43 3.48 -3.41
C ALA A 55 0.46 4.72 -3.62
N ASN A 56 0.03 5.85 -3.03
CA ASN A 56 0.68 7.17 -3.16
C ASN A 56 1.69 7.47 -2.04
N THR A 57 1.49 6.97 -0.83
CA THR A 57 2.38 7.21 0.31
C THR A 57 3.48 6.15 0.41
N HIS A 58 4.56 6.46 1.13
CA HIS A 58 5.61 5.48 1.40
C HIS A 58 5.07 4.24 2.10
N THR A 59 4.21 4.43 3.12
CA THR A 59 3.58 3.35 3.87
C THR A 59 2.67 2.49 2.99
N GLN A 60 1.83 3.11 2.14
CA GLN A 60 1.00 2.39 1.17
C GLN A 60 1.85 1.56 0.20
N ARG A 61 2.91 2.14 -0.36
CA ARG A 61 3.80 1.42 -1.30
C ARG A 61 4.57 0.29 -0.63
N GLN A 62 5.01 0.46 0.61
CA GLN A 62 5.69 -0.60 1.36
C GLN A 62 4.75 -1.75 1.70
N ARG A 63 3.48 -1.45 2.00
CA ARG A 63 2.45 -2.46 2.27
C ARG A 63 2.07 -3.20 1.00
N GLY A 64 1.82 -2.50 -0.11
CA GLY A 64 1.37 -3.10 -1.36
C GLY A 64 0.20 -4.07 -1.17
N LEU A 65 0.24 -5.19 -1.90
CA LEU A 65 -0.73 -6.29 -1.80
C LEU A 65 -0.41 -7.32 -0.70
N MET A 66 0.44 -6.98 0.28
CA MET A 66 0.78 -7.90 1.37
C MET A 66 -0.47 -8.40 2.11
N PHE A 67 -0.42 -9.66 2.49
CA PHE A 67 -1.42 -10.40 3.27
C PHE A 67 -2.79 -10.62 2.61
N ARG A 68 -3.01 -10.12 1.39
CA ARG A 68 -4.22 -10.41 0.63
C ARG A 68 -4.24 -11.85 0.15
N ARG A 69 -5.41 -12.48 0.20
CA ARG A 69 -5.64 -13.87 -0.24
C ARG A 69 -6.16 -13.95 -1.67
N GLU A 70 -6.82 -12.89 -2.12
CA GLU A 70 -7.39 -12.75 -3.44
C GLU A 70 -7.26 -11.31 -3.93
N LEU A 71 -7.30 -11.15 -5.25
CA LEU A 71 -7.39 -9.88 -5.94
C LEU A 71 -8.48 -10.05 -7.00
N PRO A 72 -9.57 -9.27 -6.98
CA PRO A 72 -10.67 -9.43 -7.93
C PRO A 72 -10.21 -9.31 -9.39
N ARG A 73 -10.97 -9.92 -10.30
CA ARG A 73 -10.73 -9.80 -11.74
C ARG A 73 -10.81 -8.32 -12.16
N ASN A 74 -9.97 -7.93 -13.12
CA ASN A 74 -9.88 -6.56 -13.65
C ASN A 74 -9.55 -5.52 -12.57
N THR A 75 -8.93 -5.95 -11.46
CA THR A 75 -8.40 -5.05 -10.44
C THR A 75 -6.90 -5.19 -10.28
N GLY A 76 -6.28 -4.15 -9.75
CA GLY A 76 -4.85 -4.13 -9.47
C GLY A 76 -4.47 -3.09 -8.44
N MET A 77 -3.17 -2.88 -8.29
CA MET A 77 -2.61 -1.81 -7.47
C MET A 77 -1.60 -1.01 -8.28
N LEU A 78 -1.72 0.31 -8.23
CA LEU A 78 -0.83 1.27 -8.88
C LEU A 78 0.04 1.95 -7.83
N PHE A 79 1.34 1.71 -7.90
CA PHE A 79 2.35 2.34 -7.05
C PHE A 79 2.84 3.62 -7.73
N ASN A 80 2.47 4.77 -7.17
CA ASN A 80 2.90 6.07 -7.68
C ASN A 80 4.15 6.55 -6.94
N PHE A 81 5.24 6.78 -7.67
CA PHE A 81 6.50 7.32 -7.10
C PHE A 81 6.65 8.84 -7.32
N GLY A 82 5.71 9.48 -8.01
CA GLY A 82 5.64 10.93 -8.26
C GLY A 82 6.66 11.46 -9.27
N LYS A 83 7.79 10.76 -9.46
CA LYS A 83 8.82 11.07 -10.45
C LYS A 83 9.53 9.80 -10.90
N GLU A 84 10.21 9.87 -12.04
CA GLU A 84 11.04 8.76 -12.49
C GLU A 84 12.19 8.52 -11.51
N THR A 85 12.29 7.29 -11.02
CA THR A 85 13.33 6.87 -10.10
C THR A 85 13.78 5.45 -10.41
N ARG A 86 14.99 5.09 -10.00
CA ARG A 86 15.45 3.70 -10.02
C ARG A 86 14.90 3.00 -8.78
N LEU A 87 14.08 1.97 -9.00
CA LEU A 87 13.39 1.25 -7.94
C LEU A 87 13.46 -0.26 -8.16
N ALA A 88 13.10 -0.99 -7.11
CA ALA A 88 12.89 -2.43 -7.15
C ALA A 88 11.66 -2.79 -6.32
N MET A 89 10.98 -3.85 -6.72
CA MET A 89 9.83 -4.44 -6.03
C MET A 89 10.22 -5.78 -5.40
N TRP A 90 9.34 -6.37 -4.59
CA TRP A 90 9.51 -7.70 -3.99
C TRP A 90 8.14 -8.33 -3.73
N MET A 91 8.12 -9.59 -3.31
CA MET A 91 6.90 -10.34 -2.99
C MET A 91 6.80 -10.67 -1.50
N LYS A 92 7.53 -9.95 -0.65
CA LYS A 92 7.53 -10.16 0.80
C LYS A 92 6.10 -10.12 1.31
N ASN A 93 5.63 -11.18 1.99
CA ASN A 93 4.27 -11.32 2.54
C ASN A 93 3.13 -11.22 1.50
N THR A 94 3.40 -11.34 0.21
CA THR A 94 2.37 -11.37 -0.85
C THR A 94 2.08 -12.82 -1.21
N PHE A 95 0.81 -13.25 -1.06
CA PHE A 95 0.40 -14.65 -1.27
C PHE A 95 -0.08 -14.95 -2.70
N ILE A 96 -0.47 -13.91 -3.44
CA ILE A 96 -1.02 -14.02 -4.79
C ILE A 96 0.14 -13.83 -5.78
N PRO A 97 0.30 -14.69 -6.81
CA PRO A 97 1.26 -14.42 -7.88
C PRO A 97 0.79 -13.24 -8.73
N LEU A 98 1.70 -12.37 -9.14
CA LEU A 98 1.37 -11.11 -9.81
C LEU A 98 2.10 -10.96 -11.15
N ASP A 99 1.51 -10.18 -12.04
CA ASP A 99 2.23 -9.54 -13.14
C ASP A 99 2.58 -8.10 -12.72
N MET A 100 3.84 -7.70 -12.89
CA MET A 100 4.34 -6.36 -12.57
C MET A 100 4.69 -5.58 -13.83
N LEU A 101 4.01 -4.46 -14.07
CA LEU A 101 4.26 -3.55 -15.19
C LEU A 101 5.03 -2.34 -14.67
N PHE A 102 6.20 -2.08 -15.22
CA PHE A 102 7.01 -0.91 -14.91
C PHE A 102 6.78 0.16 -15.99
N VAL A 103 6.34 1.34 -15.56
CA VAL A 103 5.80 2.39 -16.43
C VAL A 103 6.59 3.69 -16.23
N ASN A 104 7.03 4.29 -17.34
CA ASN A 104 7.75 5.56 -17.33
C ASN A 104 6.79 6.76 -17.13
N LYS A 105 7.32 7.99 -17.07
CA LYS A 105 6.48 9.19 -16.86
C LYS A 105 5.49 9.49 -18.00
N HIS A 106 5.70 8.90 -19.17
CA HIS A 106 4.84 9.09 -20.35
C HIS A 106 3.75 8.00 -20.45
N GLY A 107 3.55 7.22 -19.40
CA GLY A 107 2.61 6.11 -19.39
C GLY A 107 3.05 4.89 -20.21
N THR A 108 4.28 4.86 -20.74
CA THR A 108 4.76 3.72 -21.54
C THR A 108 5.26 2.60 -20.63
N ILE A 109 4.76 1.39 -20.85
CA ILE A 109 5.22 0.17 -20.17
C ILE A 109 6.58 -0.20 -20.77
N HIS A 110 7.67 -0.06 -20.03
CA HIS A 110 8.99 -0.40 -20.54
C HIS A 110 9.43 -1.82 -20.16
N ARG A 111 8.82 -2.41 -19.13
CA ARG A 111 9.11 -3.77 -18.69
C ARG A 111 7.91 -4.42 -18.04
N ILE A 112 7.78 -5.73 -18.26
CA ILE A 112 6.82 -6.59 -17.58
C ILE A 112 7.59 -7.73 -16.92
N VAL A 113 7.20 -8.08 -15.70
CA VAL A 113 7.62 -9.31 -15.02
C VAL A 113 6.36 -10.11 -14.73
N GLU A 114 6.16 -11.18 -15.50
CA GLU A 114 5.00 -12.06 -15.37
C GLU A 114 5.22 -13.10 -14.26
N ASN A 115 4.12 -13.58 -13.65
CA ASN A 115 4.11 -14.73 -12.75
C ASN A 115 5.16 -14.66 -11.62
N THR A 116 5.15 -13.56 -10.86
CA THR A 116 6.04 -13.38 -9.72
C THR A 116 5.84 -14.46 -8.66
N THR A 117 6.91 -14.79 -7.94
CA THR A 117 6.89 -15.85 -6.92
C THR A 117 6.36 -15.32 -5.58
N PRO A 118 5.23 -15.83 -5.06
CA PRO A 118 4.71 -15.43 -3.75
C PRO A 118 5.75 -15.59 -2.64
N LEU A 119 5.68 -14.71 -1.64
CA LEU A 119 6.56 -14.68 -0.45
C LEU A 119 8.05 -14.46 -0.71
N SER A 120 8.48 -14.29 -1.97
CA SER A 120 9.88 -14.12 -2.32
C SER A 120 10.45 -12.78 -1.82
N LEU A 121 11.63 -12.83 -1.21
CA LEU A 121 12.41 -11.66 -0.80
C LEU A 121 13.38 -11.19 -1.89
N LYS A 122 13.46 -11.91 -3.02
CA LYS A 122 14.30 -11.51 -4.15
C LYS A 122 13.77 -10.19 -4.71
N THR A 123 14.63 -9.19 -4.78
CA THR A 123 14.30 -7.90 -5.39
C THR A 123 14.13 -8.05 -6.90
N ILE A 124 13.11 -7.41 -7.43
CA ILE A 124 12.79 -7.30 -8.84
C ILE A 124 13.11 -5.86 -9.27
N PRO A 125 14.33 -5.58 -9.76
CA PRO A 125 14.69 -4.23 -10.18
C PRO A 125 13.84 -3.80 -11.37
N ALA A 126 13.51 -2.52 -11.50
CA ALA A 126 12.77 -2.00 -12.66
C ALA A 126 13.56 -2.10 -13.97
N GLY A 127 14.89 -1.97 -13.92
CA GLY A 127 15.78 -2.01 -15.09
C GLY A 127 15.99 -0.67 -15.78
N ALA A 128 15.01 0.23 -15.73
CA ALA A 128 15.09 1.62 -16.19
C ALA A 128 14.42 2.57 -15.18
N PRO A 129 14.58 3.90 -15.30
CA PRO A 129 13.79 4.86 -14.52
C PRO A 129 12.29 4.61 -14.69
N THR A 130 11.57 4.56 -13.57
CA THR A 130 10.14 4.23 -13.50
C THR A 130 9.43 5.25 -12.63
N MET A 131 8.27 5.74 -13.08
CA MET A 131 7.41 6.62 -12.30
C MET A 131 6.27 5.85 -11.62
N VAL A 132 5.76 4.81 -12.29
CA VAL A 132 4.63 4.00 -11.82
C VAL A 132 4.94 2.51 -11.96
N VAL A 133 4.54 1.71 -10.98
CA VAL A 133 4.45 0.25 -11.12
C VAL A 133 2.99 -0.16 -10.98
N ILE A 134 2.51 -1.08 -11.82
CA ILE A 134 1.15 -1.63 -11.73
C ILE A 134 1.25 -3.14 -11.48
N GLU A 135 0.55 -3.61 -10.46
CA GLU A 135 0.43 -5.02 -10.10
C GLU A 135 -0.96 -5.53 -10.43
N PHE A 136 -1.03 -6.62 -11.21
CA PHE A 136 -2.25 -7.36 -11.50
C PHE A 136 -2.09 -8.83 -11.08
N ASN A 137 -3.19 -9.58 -11.04
CA ASN A 137 -3.11 -11.04 -10.97
C ASN A 137 -2.20 -11.60 -12.07
N ALA A 138 -1.41 -12.62 -11.75
CA ALA A 138 -0.55 -13.27 -12.72
C ALA A 138 -1.34 -13.78 -13.93
N GLY A 139 -0.78 -13.55 -15.13
CA GLY A 139 -1.36 -13.97 -16.40
C GLY A 139 -2.32 -12.96 -17.04
N VAL A 140 -2.67 -11.87 -16.36
CA VAL A 140 -3.50 -10.79 -16.95
C VAL A 140 -2.83 -10.21 -18.18
N THR A 141 -1.52 -9.94 -18.11
CA THR A 141 -0.79 -9.35 -19.25
C THR A 141 -0.84 -10.23 -20.49
N ARG A 142 -0.68 -11.55 -20.31
CA ARG A 142 -0.78 -12.53 -21.39
C ARG A 142 -2.18 -12.65 -21.96
N GLN A 143 -3.20 -12.69 -21.10
CA GLN A 143 -4.61 -12.78 -21.53
C GLN A 143 -5.04 -11.54 -22.33
N SER A 144 -4.56 -10.37 -21.93
CA SER A 144 -4.84 -9.09 -22.59
C SER A 144 -3.89 -8.77 -23.74
N GLY A 145 -2.86 -9.58 -24.00
CA GLY A 145 -1.87 -9.28 -25.03
C GLY A 145 -1.02 -8.03 -24.76
N ILE A 146 -0.93 -7.60 -23.50
CA ILE A 146 -0.17 -6.43 -23.06
C ILE A 146 1.34 -6.73 -23.08
N ARG A 147 2.13 -5.83 -23.66
CA ARG A 147 3.57 -5.99 -23.89
C ARG A 147 4.34 -4.70 -23.55
N PRO A 148 5.66 -4.78 -23.34
CA PRO A 148 6.50 -3.57 -23.34
C PRO A 148 6.32 -2.77 -24.64
N GLY A 149 6.17 -1.45 -24.52
CA GLY A 149 5.82 -0.53 -25.59
C GLY A 149 4.37 -0.04 -25.53
N ASP A 150 3.47 -0.80 -24.89
CA ASP A 150 2.07 -0.42 -24.70
C ASP A 150 1.92 0.76 -23.72
N ARG A 151 0.76 1.43 -23.78
CA ARG A 151 0.52 2.67 -23.02
C ARG A 151 -0.56 2.49 -21.95
N VAL A 152 -0.27 3.00 -20.76
CA VAL A 152 -1.24 3.21 -19.69
C VAL A 152 -1.79 4.62 -19.81
N ILE A 153 -3.12 4.74 -19.86
CA ILE A 153 -3.85 6.00 -19.94
C ILE A 153 -4.48 6.27 -18.58
N HIS A 154 -4.04 7.36 -17.95
CA HIS A 154 -4.53 7.81 -16.65
C HIS A 154 -4.02 9.23 -16.35
N LYS A 155 -4.80 10.04 -15.64
CA LYS A 155 -4.47 11.43 -15.26
C LYS A 155 -3.13 11.62 -14.55
N ILE A 156 -2.56 10.56 -13.97
CA ILE A 156 -1.25 10.60 -13.30
C ILE A 156 -0.08 10.91 -14.26
N PHE A 157 -0.28 10.66 -15.56
CA PHE A 157 0.72 10.91 -16.59
C PHE A 157 0.49 12.26 -17.30
N ASP A 158 -0.62 12.95 -17.01
CA ASP A 158 -0.99 14.25 -17.56
C ASP A 158 -0.39 15.40 -16.71
N VAL A 159 0.91 15.34 -16.47
CA VAL A 159 1.66 16.36 -15.74
C VAL A 159 2.52 17.16 -16.72
N ASP A 160 2.03 18.35 -17.06
CA ASP A 160 2.76 19.43 -17.74
C ASP A 160 3.81 20.08 -16.82
#